data_AF-A0A0P7BRZ1-F1
#
_entry.id   AF-A0A0P7BRZ1-F1
#
_cell.length_a   1.000
_cell.length_b   1.000
_cell.length_c   1.000
_cell.angle_alpha   90.00
_cell.angle_beta   90.00
_cell.angle_gamma   90.00
#
_symmetry.space_group_name_H-M   'P 1'
#
loop_
_entity.id
_entity.type
_entity.pdbx_description
1 polymer ?
#
loop_
_entity_poly.entity_id
_entity_poly.type
_entity_poly.pdbx_seq_one_letter_code
_entity_poly.pdbx_strand_id
1 'polypeptide(L)'
;MTADLPVLPAAPVAPGAPVPPGEPVVPGVPVASGAPVVCPLCGGRLAGLVARCPACRGDLSALVAVQDLADHRFNEAVRAARERRWDEAAAALAATLAITPDDTEALGLLRKVRYHQRQASRHRRQSFT
;
A
#
# COMPACT_ATOMS: atom_id res chain seq x y z
N MET A 1 -11.25 37.87 -22.98
CA MET A 1 -10.10 37.73 -22.06
C MET A 1 -10.62 37.10 -20.79
N THR A 2 -10.62 35.77 -20.69
CA THR A 2 -11.03 35.04 -19.48
C THR A 2 -9.82 34.84 -18.59
N ALA A 3 -9.87 35.35 -17.37
CA ALA A 3 -8.81 35.25 -16.38
C ALA A 3 -8.61 33.79 -15.95
N ASP A 4 -7.35 33.35 -16.00
CA ASP A 4 -6.87 32.09 -15.45
C ASP A 4 -6.89 32.19 -13.91
N LEU A 5 -7.63 31.29 -13.24
CA LEU A 5 -7.67 31.23 -11.78
C LEU A 5 -6.45 30.43 -11.28
N PRO A 6 -5.71 30.91 -10.25
CA PRO A 6 -4.55 30.21 -9.74
C PRO A 6 -4.95 28.88 -9.07
N VAL A 7 -4.25 27.80 -9.44
CA VAL A 7 -4.33 26.52 -8.74
C VAL A 7 -3.69 26.69 -7.35
N LEU A 8 -4.52 26.62 -6.31
CA LEU A 8 -4.06 26.63 -4.92
C LEU A 8 -3.39 25.28 -4.58
N PRO A 9 -2.28 25.27 -3.80
CA PRO A 9 -1.69 24.03 -3.30
C PRO A 9 -2.69 23.30 -2.39
N ALA A 10 -2.71 21.97 -2.49
CA ALA A 10 -3.59 21.12 -1.68
C ALA A 10 -3.28 21.31 -0.19
N ALA A 11 -4.34 21.43 0.62
CA ALA A 11 -4.24 21.58 2.06
C ALA A 11 -3.66 20.31 2.72
N PRO A 12 -2.85 20.43 3.79
CA PRO A 12 -2.37 19.28 4.54
C PRO A 12 -3.54 18.50 5.18
N VAL A 13 -3.51 17.17 5.09
CA VAL A 13 -4.51 16.29 5.70
C VAL A 13 -4.36 16.31 7.23
N ALA A 14 -5.46 16.58 7.95
CA ALA A 14 -5.46 16.64 9.40
C ALA A 14 -5.17 15.26 10.04
N PRO A 15 -4.47 15.20 11.20
CA PRO A 15 -4.23 13.95 11.91
C PRO A 15 -5.55 13.23 12.25
N GLY A 16 -5.69 11.98 11.82
CA GLY A 16 -6.85 11.12 12.12
C GLY A 16 -7.99 11.16 11.09
N ALA A 17 -7.87 11.91 9.99
CA ALA A 17 -8.78 11.79 8.87
C ALA A 17 -8.46 10.52 8.05
N PRO A 18 -9.46 9.73 7.61
CA PRO A 18 -9.22 8.64 6.67
C PRO A 18 -8.62 9.22 5.38
N VAL A 19 -7.46 8.71 4.98
CA VAL A 19 -6.82 9.09 3.72
C VAL A 19 -7.71 8.59 2.58
N PRO A 20 -8.10 9.46 1.63
CA PRO A 20 -8.91 9.01 0.49
C PRO A 20 -8.12 7.98 -0.33
N PRO A 21 -8.78 6.91 -0.80
CA PRO A 21 -8.10 5.84 -1.52
C PRO A 21 -7.43 6.39 -2.79
N GLY A 22 -6.11 6.22 -2.88
CA GLY A 22 -5.33 6.57 -4.06
C GLY A 22 -4.34 7.72 -3.89
N GLU A 23 -4.20 8.34 -2.72
CA GLU A 23 -3.10 9.27 -2.44
C GLU A 23 -1.84 8.53 -1.93
N PRO A 24 -0.62 8.97 -2.30
CA PRO A 24 0.61 8.39 -1.75
C PRO A 24 0.67 8.69 -0.26
N VAL A 25 0.85 7.66 0.54
CA VAL A 25 1.11 7.85 1.97
C VAL A 25 2.51 8.44 2.10
N VAL A 26 2.60 9.66 2.62
CA VAL A 26 3.89 10.30 2.95
C VAL A 26 4.64 9.44 3.98
N PRO A 27 5.98 9.34 3.92
CA PRO A 27 6.74 8.58 4.90
C PRO A 27 6.51 9.15 6.30
N GLY A 28 6.01 8.33 7.24
CA GLY A 28 5.90 8.70 8.65
C GLY A 28 4.53 8.54 9.31
N VAL A 29 3.49 8.07 8.60
CA VAL A 29 2.19 7.79 9.23
C VAL A 29 1.76 6.35 8.91
N PRO A 30 1.69 5.45 9.90
CA PRO A 30 1.25 4.08 9.66
C PRO A 30 -0.22 4.08 9.23
N VAL A 31 -0.53 3.48 8.08
CA VAL A 31 -1.90 3.13 7.70
C VAL A 31 -2.29 1.97 8.58
N ALA A 32 -2.82 2.28 9.77
CA ALA A 32 -3.33 1.27 10.68
C ALA A 32 -4.61 0.68 10.07
N SER A 33 -4.46 -0.36 9.25
CA SER A 33 -5.48 -1.38 9.08
C SER A 33 -5.66 -2.02 10.45
N GLY A 34 -6.46 -1.37 11.30
CA GLY A 34 -6.59 -1.61 12.75
C GLY A 34 -7.28 -2.92 13.11
N ALA A 35 -6.83 -4.03 12.55
CA ALA A 35 -7.11 -5.34 13.09
C ALA A 35 -6.25 -5.52 14.36
N PRO A 36 -6.85 -5.92 15.50
CA PRO A 36 -6.11 -6.17 16.72
C PRO A 36 -5.11 -7.31 16.49
N VAL A 37 -3.82 -7.01 16.66
CA VAL A 37 -2.74 -7.98 16.46
C VAL A 37 -2.54 -8.77 17.74
N VAL A 38 -2.37 -10.08 17.64
CA VAL A 38 -2.02 -10.93 18.78
C VAL A 38 -0.49 -11.02 18.85
N CYS A 39 0.08 -10.71 20.02
CA CYS A 39 1.51 -10.85 20.24
C CYS A 39 1.90 -12.34 20.11
N PRO A 40 2.80 -12.72 19.19
CA PRO A 40 3.17 -14.12 18.98
C PRO A 40 3.97 -14.71 20.14
N LEU A 41 4.52 -13.88 21.03
CA LEU A 41 5.36 -14.32 22.15
C LEU A 41 4.54 -14.64 23.41
N CYS A 42 3.43 -13.92 23.65
CA CYS A 42 2.65 -14.09 24.89
C CYS A 42 1.14 -14.22 24.68
N GLY A 43 0.64 -14.10 23.45
CA GLY A 43 -0.81 -14.13 23.16
C GLY A 43 -1.57 -12.86 23.54
N GLY A 44 -0.90 -11.83 24.08
CA GLY A 44 -1.52 -10.56 24.44
C GLY A 44 -2.05 -9.80 23.23
N ARG A 45 -3.20 -9.14 23.38
CA ARG A 45 -3.78 -8.28 22.33
C ARG A 45 -3.03 -6.95 22.25
N LEU A 46 -2.69 -6.53 21.04
CA LEU A 46 -2.04 -5.28 20.73
C LEU A 46 -3.00 -4.38 19.94
N ALA A 47 -3.03 -3.08 20.27
CA ALA A 47 -3.81 -2.09 19.52
C ALA A 47 -3.23 -1.82 18.11
N GLY A 48 -1.94 -2.12 17.93
CA GLY A 48 -1.22 -2.06 16.67
C GLY A 48 0.13 -2.77 16.84
N LEU A 49 0.78 -3.10 15.73
CA LEU A 49 2.09 -3.72 15.77
C LEU A 49 3.13 -2.72 16.30
N VAL A 50 3.83 -3.08 17.37
CA VAL A 50 4.83 -2.23 18.05
C VAL A 50 6.12 -3.02 18.25
N ALA A 51 7.27 -2.34 18.25
CA ALA A 51 8.58 -2.99 18.32
C ALA A 51 8.84 -3.73 19.66
N ARG A 52 8.15 -3.37 20.73
CA ARG A 52 8.21 -4.08 22.01
C ARG A 52 6.81 -4.29 22.57
N CYS A 53 6.50 -5.52 22.95
CA CYS A 53 5.22 -5.82 23.55
C CYS A 53 5.09 -5.14 24.93
N PRO A 54 4.04 -4.36 25.21
CA PRO A 54 3.86 -3.71 26.51
C PRO A 54 3.58 -4.71 27.65
N ALA A 55 3.05 -5.89 27.35
CA ALA A 55 2.72 -6.90 28.34
C ALA A 55 3.93 -7.77 28.73
N CYS A 56 4.56 -8.44 27.75
CA CYS A 56 5.66 -9.37 28.02
C CYS A 56 7.05 -8.79 27.78
N ARG A 57 7.15 -7.55 27.27
CA ARG A 57 8.42 -6.88 26.89
C ARG A 57 9.23 -7.60 25.80
N GLY A 58 8.65 -8.60 25.14
CA GLY A 58 9.28 -9.28 24.02
C GLY A 58 9.55 -8.34 22.85
N ASP A 59 10.67 -8.57 22.17
CA ASP A 59 11.10 -7.81 20.99
C ASP A 59 10.34 -8.30 19.75
N LEU A 60 9.67 -7.37 19.09
CA LEU A 60 8.88 -7.57 17.88
C LEU A 60 9.40 -6.69 16.72
N SER A 61 10.57 -6.08 16.87
CA SER A 61 11.17 -5.18 15.87
C SER A 61 11.32 -5.84 14.50
N ALA A 62 11.68 -7.12 14.44
CA ALA A 62 11.74 -7.87 13.19
C ALA A 62 10.37 -8.01 12.52
N LEU A 63 9.29 -8.18 13.30
CA LEU A 63 7.94 -8.26 12.76
C LEU A 63 7.48 -6.89 12.24
N VAL A 64 7.80 -5.81 12.96
CA VAL A 64 7.58 -4.43 12.47
C VAL A 64 8.31 -4.20 11.15
N ALA A 65 9.59 -4.57 11.05
CA ALA A 65 10.37 -4.38 9.83
C ALA A 65 9.80 -5.14 8.62
N VAL A 66 9.23 -6.34 8.83
CA VAL A 66 8.54 -7.09 7.78
C VAL A 66 7.25 -6.38 7.34
N GLN A 67 6.50 -5.78 8.27
CA GLN A 67 5.32 -4.99 7.92
C GLN A 67 5.71 -3.72 7.15
N ASP A 68 6.72 -2.99 7.60
CA ASP A 68 7.24 -1.79 6.91
C ASP A 68 7.67 -2.11 5.46
N LEU A 69 8.23 -3.32 5.24
CA LEU A 69 8.56 -3.81 3.91
C LEU A 69 7.32 -3.96 3.02
N ALA A 70 6.22 -4.50 3.54
CA ALA A 70 4.97 -4.65 2.80
C ALA A 70 4.40 -3.29 2.38
N ASP A 71 4.40 -2.32 3.30
CA ASP A 71 3.95 -0.95 3.07
C ASP A 71 4.80 -0.26 1.99
N HIS A 72 6.12 -0.44 2.05
CA HIS A 72 7.04 0.09 1.05
C HIS A 72 6.80 -0.51 -0.34
N ARG A 73 6.61 -1.85 -0.42
CA ARG A 73 6.26 -2.54 -1.67
C ARG A 73 4.92 -2.07 -2.22
N PHE A 74 3.94 -1.81 -1.37
CA PHE A 74 2.64 -1.28 -1.80
C PHE A 74 2.79 0.11 -2.43
N ASN A 75 3.57 1.00 -1.79
CA ASN A 75 3.84 2.34 -2.31
C ASN A 75 4.61 2.31 -3.65
N GLU A 76 5.58 1.40 -3.80
CA GLU A 76 6.24 1.15 -5.09
C GLU A 76 5.23 0.75 -6.16
N ALA A 77 4.27 -0.14 -5.84
CA ALA A 77 3.24 -0.55 -6.77
C ALA A 77 2.33 0.59 -7.21
N VAL A 78 1.90 1.44 -6.28
CA VAL A 78 1.07 2.62 -6.57
C VAL A 78 1.79 3.56 -7.54
N ARG A 79 3.08 3.83 -7.29
CA ARG A 79 3.92 4.67 -8.17
C ARG A 79 4.06 4.05 -9.56
N ALA A 80 4.42 2.76 -9.64
CA ALA A 80 4.55 2.06 -10.91
C ALA A 80 3.23 2.02 -11.71
N ALA A 81 2.09 1.82 -11.04
CA ALA A 81 0.77 1.83 -11.68
C ALA A 81 0.41 3.21 -12.25
N ARG A 82 0.71 4.31 -11.53
CA ARG A 82 0.52 5.68 -12.02
C ARG A 82 1.36 5.97 -13.27
N GLU A 83 2.57 5.44 -13.31
CA GLU A 83 3.48 5.52 -14.46
C GLU A 83 3.14 4.50 -15.57
N ARG A 84 2.04 3.74 -15.43
CA ARG A 84 1.61 2.67 -16.35
C ARG A 84 2.62 1.54 -16.55
N ARG A 85 3.56 1.37 -15.62
CA ARG A 85 4.51 0.26 -15.58
C ARG A 85 3.83 -0.95 -14.93
N TRP A 86 2.91 -1.56 -15.66
CA TRP A 86 1.97 -2.56 -15.12
C TRP A 86 2.64 -3.82 -14.58
N ASP A 87 3.73 -4.28 -15.20
CA ASP A 87 4.44 -5.48 -14.76
C ASP A 87 5.17 -5.24 -13.43
N GLU A 88 5.80 -4.09 -13.27
CA GLU A 88 6.44 -3.70 -12.02
C GLU A 88 5.42 -3.50 -10.90
N ALA A 89 4.29 -2.86 -11.21
CA ALA A 89 3.20 -2.71 -10.25
C ALA A 89 2.67 -4.08 -9.78
N ALA A 90 2.53 -5.05 -10.69
CA ALA A 90 2.07 -6.40 -10.35
C ALA A 90 3.09 -7.14 -9.46
N ALA A 91 4.38 -7.01 -9.75
CA ALA A 91 5.45 -7.64 -8.95
C ALA A 91 5.50 -7.07 -7.53
N ALA A 92 5.42 -5.75 -7.40
CA ALA A 92 5.40 -5.09 -6.10
C ALA A 92 4.16 -5.46 -5.27
N LEU A 93 2.97 -5.55 -5.89
CA LEU A 93 1.75 -6.04 -5.22
C LEU A 93 1.83 -7.50 -4.80
N ALA A 94 2.48 -8.35 -5.59
CA ALA A 94 2.71 -9.74 -5.20
C ALA A 94 3.58 -9.83 -3.95
N ALA A 95 4.58 -8.96 -3.80
CA ALA A 95 5.41 -8.89 -2.60
C ALA A 95 4.63 -8.41 -1.37
N THR A 96 3.77 -7.38 -1.51
CA THR A 96 2.88 -6.94 -0.43
C THR A 96 1.96 -8.08 0.02
N LEU A 97 1.29 -8.75 -0.92
CA LEU A 97 0.33 -9.83 -0.62
C LEU A 97 0.99 -11.11 -0.09
N ALA A 98 2.29 -11.32 -0.32
CA ALA A 98 3.02 -12.42 0.30
C ALA A 98 3.20 -12.21 1.81
N ILE A 99 3.20 -10.95 2.27
CA ILE A 99 3.33 -10.58 3.69
C ILE A 99 1.94 -10.39 4.31
N THR A 100 1.03 -9.72 3.59
CA THR A 100 -0.34 -9.42 4.03
C THR A 100 -1.36 -9.95 3.01
N PRO A 101 -1.70 -11.25 3.05
CA PRO A 101 -2.53 -11.88 2.02
C PRO A 101 -3.95 -11.31 1.91
N ASP A 102 -4.48 -10.84 3.03
CA ASP A 102 -5.85 -10.34 3.15
C ASP A 102 -5.96 -8.82 2.95
N ASP A 103 -4.88 -8.16 2.49
CA ASP A 103 -4.88 -6.73 2.18
C ASP A 103 -5.85 -6.44 1.01
N THR A 104 -7.03 -5.92 1.37
CA THR A 104 -8.11 -5.67 0.41
C THR A 104 -7.76 -4.56 -0.59
N GLU A 105 -6.93 -3.59 -0.20
CA GLU A 105 -6.47 -2.52 -1.08
C GLU A 105 -5.49 -3.06 -2.12
N ALA A 106 -4.49 -3.85 -1.68
CA ALA A 106 -3.53 -4.49 -2.57
C ALA A 106 -4.22 -5.46 -3.53
N LEU A 107 -5.17 -6.27 -3.06
CA LEU A 107 -6.01 -7.13 -3.90
C LEU A 107 -6.83 -6.32 -4.92
N GLY A 108 -7.39 -5.19 -4.51
CA GLY A 108 -8.16 -4.29 -5.37
C GLY A 108 -7.30 -3.66 -6.47
N LEU A 109 -6.13 -3.15 -6.11
CA LEU A 109 -5.19 -2.56 -7.06
C LEU A 109 -4.64 -3.60 -8.03
N LEU A 110 -4.31 -4.82 -7.55
CA LEU A 110 -3.81 -5.89 -8.40
C LEU A 110 -4.82 -6.31 -9.47
N ARG A 111 -6.12 -6.32 -9.16
CA ARG A 111 -7.17 -6.58 -10.15
C ARG A 111 -7.15 -5.55 -11.29
N LYS A 112 -7.00 -4.26 -10.95
CA LYS A 112 -6.89 -3.17 -11.94
C LYS A 112 -5.61 -3.30 -12.78
N VAL A 113 -4.47 -3.55 -12.14
CA VAL A 113 -3.18 -3.74 -12.84
C VAL A 113 -3.26 -4.92 -13.83
N ARG A 114 -3.79 -6.08 -13.40
CA ARG A 114 -3.95 -7.26 -14.26
C ARG A 114 -4.89 -7.02 -15.44
N TYR A 115 -5.91 -6.18 -15.27
CA TYR A 115 -6.79 -5.78 -16.38
C TYR A 115 -6.00 -5.05 -17.47
N HIS A 116 -5.17 -4.07 -17.10
CA HIS A 116 -4.33 -3.33 -18.05
C HIS A 116 -3.26 -4.19 -18.71
N GLN A 117 -2.63 -5.12 -17.98
CA GLN A 117 -1.68 -6.08 -18.58
C GLN A 117 -2.32 -6.86 -19.73
N ARG A 118 -3.51 -7.43 -19.51
CA ARG A 118 -4.23 -8.19 -20.54
C ARG A 118 -4.58 -7.35 -21.77
N GLN A 119 -4.98 -6.08 -21.57
CA GLN A 119 -5.26 -5.17 -22.68
C GLN A 119 -3.99 -4.87 -23.50
N ALA A 120 -2.88 -4.55 -22.82
CA ALA A 120 -1.61 -4.27 -23.48
C ALA A 120 -1.08 -5.49 -24.27
N SER A 121 -1.20 -6.70 -23.71
CA SER A 121 -0.81 -7.94 -24.40
C SER A 121 -1.69 -8.22 -25.62
N ARG A 122 -3.00 -7.95 -25.54
CA ARG A 122 -3.93 -8.11 -26.67
C ARG A 122 -3.61 -7.15 -27.81
N HIS A 123 -3.40 -5.88 -27.49
CA HIS A 123 -3.04 -4.88 -28.49
C HIS A 123 -1.73 -5.26 -29.18
N ARG A 124 -0.69 -5.63 -28.40
CA ARG A 124 0.58 -6.10 -28.95
C ARG A 124 0.40 -7.30 -29.88
N ARG A 125 -0.42 -8.31 -29.54
CA ARG A 125 -0.63 -9.48 -30.42
C ARG A 125 -1.29 -9.12 -31.75
N GLN A 126 -2.21 -8.15 -31.76
CA GLN A 126 -2.90 -7.68 -32.97
C GLN A 126 -2.01 -6.85 -33.89
N SER A 127 -0.96 -6.21 -33.36
CA SER A 127 -0.01 -5.42 -34.16
C SER A 127 0.96 -6.25 -35.01
N PHE A 128 1.02 -7.57 -34.79
CA PHE A 128 1.94 -8.50 -35.47
C PHE A 128 1.24 -9.45 -36.45
N THR A 129 -0.05 -9.23 -36.71
CA THR A 129 -0.87 -9.92 -37.73
C THR A 129 -1.31 -8.92 -38.77
#